data_AF-A0A6N8F626-F1
#
_entry.id   AF-A0A6N8F626-F1
#
_cell.length_a   1.000
_cell.length_b   1.000
_cell.length_c   1.000
_cell.angle_alpha   90.00
_cell.angle_beta   90.00
_cell.angle_gamma   90.00
#
_symmetry.space_group_name_H-M   'P 1'
#
loop_
_entity.id
_entity.type
_entity.pdbx_description
1 polymer ?
#
loop_
_entity_poly.entity_id
_entity_poly.type
_entity_poly.pdbx_seq_one_letter_code
_entity_poly.pdbx_strand_id
1 'polypeptide(L)'
;MSNQSRISVSVEIYGTSYKIVGSSTEYMKQVARRVDELMHSIAQAYPHLDISRLAVLAAVRMAEEAVKTEQLQNELQNAKQEKAVIAQENSALQGLHAKQEDMYKALQEEHRRLKEEKQQLADQAEKLEAALQAHDGEARKHKGRIQELERQLNEQRGSNSQLQAKLRQTEQLTVKEKEEREKLQKQLSETLQREQSAKAAEQRAAQNGAKLEEQVKRLKDMLQIAEGKAQKLQQELQEARQAGEAKAQELERELQEAREASEAKARELQEARQASEAKARELQEARQAGEAKARELQEARQASEAKARELQEARQAGEAKARELQEARQASEAKAQKLQQQLQEARAQQDKLRAEIAAAVQNEKSWQKLADKRGDELSRLEISLLEAEGRGEQLEEQLRSSAADLASVRERLQAEEENARVLADELDLLRRQLEEASRERETALLTASSAEEEKQRMAAELSRLHDRLQDMNAELQEHAEREERLAQLREAAEKREQELMEQWASAEGELEALRGKEAELLRQLDEWQQESAAGSERVIQLSGDYQQLEEEKQRLAEELRQISEHYEIISHEYRLLKVEREAERETFERREEEHRRLQEDYAKLQTEFNEWIELIEQDQS
;
A
#
# COMPACT_ATOMS: atom_id res chain seq x y z
N MET A 1 105.79 -103.76 -17.14
CA MET A 1 106.64 -104.95 -17.37
C MET A 1 107.50 -104.69 -18.59
N SER A 2 108.78 -104.35 -18.39
CA SER A 2 109.72 -104.10 -19.48
C SER A 2 110.89 -105.05 -19.31
N ASN A 3 111.17 -105.88 -20.32
CA ASN A 3 112.32 -106.80 -20.30
C ASN A 3 113.61 -106.00 -20.49
N GLN A 4 114.08 -105.36 -19.42
CA GLN A 4 115.45 -104.83 -19.36
C GLN A 4 116.41 -106.00 -19.61
N SER A 5 117.30 -105.83 -20.59
CA SER A 5 118.30 -106.82 -20.96
C SER A 5 119.22 -107.08 -19.77
N ARG A 6 118.98 -108.22 -19.09
CA ARG A 6 119.77 -108.69 -17.96
C ARG A 6 121.14 -109.16 -18.44
N ILE A 7 122.08 -108.23 -18.52
CA ILE A 7 123.46 -108.50 -18.92
C ILE A 7 124.21 -109.06 -17.70
N SER A 8 124.90 -110.18 -17.88
CA SER A 8 125.84 -110.69 -16.90
C SER A 8 127.19 -110.00 -17.07
N VAL A 9 127.64 -109.31 -16.03
CA VAL A 9 128.87 -108.53 -16.02
C VAL A 9 129.83 -109.17 -15.02
N SER A 10 131.02 -109.55 -15.48
CA SER A 10 132.12 -109.83 -14.57
C SER A 10 132.61 -108.51 -13.98
N VAL A 11 132.55 -108.39 -12.66
CA VAL A 11 133.05 -107.26 -11.88
C VAL A 11 133.91 -107.78 -10.75
N GLU A 12 134.89 -106.99 -10.32
CA GLU A 12 135.74 -107.32 -9.17
C GLU A 12 135.30 -106.49 -7.97
N ILE A 13 135.17 -107.13 -6.82
CA ILE A 13 134.82 -106.51 -5.54
C ILE A 13 135.67 -107.18 -4.46
N TYR A 14 136.44 -106.40 -3.71
CA TYR A 14 137.31 -106.80 -2.62
C TYR A 14 138.24 -107.97 -2.99
N GLY A 15 138.93 -107.83 -4.13
CA GLY A 15 139.84 -108.84 -4.70
C GLY A 15 139.16 -110.12 -5.21
N THR A 16 137.81 -110.14 -5.30
CA THR A 16 137.04 -111.31 -5.75
C THR A 16 136.22 -110.97 -7.00
N SER A 17 136.40 -111.76 -8.05
CA SER A 17 135.63 -111.64 -9.30
C SER A 17 134.24 -112.27 -9.19
N TYR A 18 133.19 -111.44 -9.23
CA TYR A 18 131.79 -111.83 -9.23
C TYR A 18 131.15 -111.64 -10.61
N LYS A 19 130.24 -112.53 -11.00
CA LYS A 19 129.36 -112.33 -12.17
C LYS A 19 128.00 -111.83 -11.71
N ILE A 20 127.80 -110.51 -11.72
CA ILE A 20 126.56 -109.88 -11.29
C ILE A 20 125.67 -109.64 -12.51
N VAL A 21 124.35 -109.80 -12.34
CA VAL A 21 123.36 -109.57 -13.40
C VAL A 21 122.67 -108.23 -13.17
N GLY A 22 122.63 -107.37 -14.19
CA GLY A 22 121.96 -106.07 -14.08
C GLY A 22 121.62 -105.42 -15.42
N SER A 23 121.06 -104.21 -15.35
CA SER A 23 120.37 -103.57 -16.49
C SER A 23 121.28 -102.76 -17.43
N SER A 24 122.51 -102.43 -17.02
CA SER A 24 123.51 -101.75 -17.85
C SER A 24 124.92 -102.12 -17.39
N THR A 25 125.79 -102.47 -18.34
CA THR A 25 127.16 -102.91 -18.06
C THR A 25 127.96 -101.86 -17.30
N GLU A 26 127.85 -100.59 -17.67
CA GLU A 26 128.64 -99.52 -17.08
C GLU A 26 128.09 -99.10 -15.71
N TYR A 27 126.76 -99.06 -15.56
CA TYR A 27 126.13 -98.82 -14.25
C TYR A 27 126.47 -99.92 -13.24
N MET A 28 126.44 -101.20 -13.65
CA MET A 28 126.81 -102.30 -12.74
C MET A 28 128.30 -102.28 -12.35
N LYS A 29 129.20 -101.81 -13.22
CA LYS A 29 130.60 -101.55 -12.83
C LYS A 29 130.73 -100.39 -11.85
N GLN A 30 129.96 -99.31 -12.02
CA GLN A 30 129.94 -98.19 -11.07
C GLN A 30 129.38 -98.61 -9.71
N VAL A 31 128.30 -99.39 -9.68
CA VAL A 31 127.76 -99.97 -8.43
C VAL A 31 128.77 -100.93 -7.80
N ALA A 32 129.43 -101.80 -8.57
CA ALA A 32 130.46 -102.69 -8.06
C ALA A 32 131.66 -101.94 -7.48
N ARG A 33 132.18 -100.91 -8.18
CA ARG A 33 133.22 -100.01 -7.66
C ARG A 33 132.77 -99.32 -6.37
N ARG A 34 131.53 -98.83 -6.30
CA ARG A 34 131.04 -98.17 -5.09
C ARG A 34 130.94 -99.13 -3.90
N VAL A 35 130.51 -100.37 -4.12
CA VAL A 35 130.54 -101.43 -3.10
C VAL A 35 131.99 -101.72 -2.67
N ASP A 36 132.92 -101.78 -3.64
CA ASP A 36 134.33 -102.07 -3.42
C ASP A 36 135.06 -100.96 -2.63
N GLU A 37 134.87 -99.70 -3.02
CA GLU A 37 135.30 -98.48 -2.31
C GLU A 37 134.78 -98.48 -0.86
N LEU A 38 133.49 -98.78 -0.66
CA LEU A 38 132.87 -98.83 0.66
C LEU A 38 133.43 -99.97 1.50
N MET A 39 133.63 -101.17 0.92
CA MET A 39 134.24 -102.29 1.62
C MET A 39 135.70 -101.98 2.02
N HIS A 40 136.51 -101.42 1.13
CA HIS A 40 137.87 -100.98 1.45
C HIS A 40 137.90 -99.87 2.51
N SER A 41 137.02 -98.88 2.42
CA SER A 41 136.91 -97.80 3.43
C SER A 41 136.50 -98.32 4.81
N ILE A 42 135.54 -99.25 4.86
CA ILE A 42 135.12 -99.90 6.12
C ILE A 42 136.25 -100.81 6.64
N ALA A 43 137.06 -101.44 5.79
CA ALA A 43 138.17 -102.30 6.20
C ALA A 43 139.32 -101.49 6.82
N GLN A 44 139.63 -100.32 6.24
CA GLN A 44 140.56 -99.36 6.84
C GLN A 44 140.07 -98.86 8.22
N ALA A 45 138.76 -98.59 8.35
CA ALA A 45 138.17 -98.15 9.62
C ALA A 45 138.05 -99.27 10.67
N TYR A 46 137.87 -100.53 10.25
CA TYR A 46 137.68 -101.69 11.11
C TYR A 46 138.53 -102.90 10.66
N PRO A 47 139.87 -102.88 10.85
CA PRO A 47 140.79 -103.91 10.32
C PRO A 47 140.61 -105.33 10.90
N HIS A 48 139.70 -105.51 11.85
CA HIS A 48 139.40 -106.79 12.50
C HIS A 48 138.09 -107.44 12.03
N LEU A 49 137.41 -106.85 11.04
CA LEU A 49 136.21 -107.44 10.43
C LEU A 49 136.57 -108.45 9.34
N ASP A 50 135.90 -109.60 9.34
CA ASP A 50 135.95 -110.54 8.23
C ASP A 50 135.16 -110.03 7.01
N ILE A 51 135.54 -110.49 5.82
CA ILE A 51 134.98 -110.05 4.52
C ILE A 51 133.44 -110.16 4.49
N SER A 52 132.85 -111.16 5.17
CA SER A 52 131.39 -111.33 5.26
C SER A 52 130.74 -110.22 6.08
N ARG A 53 131.25 -109.91 7.28
CA ARG A 53 130.75 -108.77 8.09
C ARG A 53 131.03 -107.43 7.43
N LEU A 54 132.15 -107.31 6.73
CA LEU A 54 132.52 -106.15 5.94
C LEU A 54 131.48 -105.85 4.85
N ALA A 55 131.14 -106.88 4.06
CA ALA A 55 130.11 -106.80 3.02
C ALA A 55 128.71 -106.50 3.60
N VAL A 56 128.37 -107.09 4.76
CA VAL A 56 127.10 -106.79 5.45
C VAL A 56 127.07 -105.34 5.96
N LEU A 57 128.15 -104.81 6.52
CA LEU A 57 128.19 -103.42 7.00
C LEU A 57 128.19 -102.41 5.84
N ALA A 58 128.82 -102.75 4.71
CA ALA A 58 128.68 -101.98 3.46
C ALA A 58 127.23 -101.99 2.96
N ALA A 59 126.58 -103.16 2.92
CA ALA A 59 125.18 -103.28 2.52
C ALA A 59 124.22 -102.54 3.46
N VAL A 60 124.47 -102.54 4.78
CA VAL A 60 123.69 -101.78 5.77
C VAL A 60 123.86 -100.27 5.55
N ARG A 61 125.08 -99.77 5.35
CA ARG A 61 125.30 -98.34 5.02
C ARG A 61 124.63 -97.95 3.70
N MET A 62 124.72 -98.79 2.67
CA MET A 62 124.03 -98.55 1.40
C MET A 62 122.50 -98.56 1.55
N ALA A 63 121.94 -99.40 2.43
CA ALA A 63 120.52 -99.40 2.75
C ALA A 63 120.10 -98.16 3.56
N GLU A 64 120.93 -97.71 4.50
CA GLU A 64 120.73 -96.47 5.26
C GLU A 64 120.79 -95.23 4.34
N GLU A 65 121.79 -95.15 3.45
CA GLU A 65 121.90 -94.13 2.41
C GLU A 65 120.69 -94.15 1.47
N ALA A 66 120.18 -95.33 1.11
CA ALA A 66 119.00 -95.49 0.26
C ALA A 66 117.71 -95.03 0.97
N VAL A 67 117.45 -95.48 2.21
CA VAL A 67 116.26 -95.09 3.00
C VAL A 67 116.27 -93.59 3.28
N LYS A 68 117.40 -93.03 3.70
CA LYS A 68 117.53 -91.56 3.88
C LYS A 68 117.23 -90.84 2.56
N THR A 69 117.71 -91.35 1.43
CA THR A 69 117.44 -90.77 0.10
C THR A 69 115.97 -90.92 -0.33
N GLU A 70 115.29 -92.00 0.02
CA GLU A 70 113.85 -92.19 -0.25
C GLU A 70 112.99 -91.25 0.59
N GLN A 71 113.30 -91.08 1.88
CA GLN A 71 112.67 -90.08 2.76
C GLN A 71 112.77 -88.67 2.16
N LEU A 72 113.99 -88.26 1.80
CA LEU A 72 114.25 -86.96 1.16
C LEU A 72 113.62 -86.81 -0.23
N GLN A 73 113.42 -87.90 -0.98
CA GLN A 73 112.71 -87.84 -2.26
C GLN A 73 111.21 -87.63 -2.05
N ASN A 74 110.62 -88.24 -1.01
CA ASN A 74 109.24 -88.01 -0.61
C ASN A 74 109.06 -86.59 -0.05
N GLU A 75 109.95 -86.12 0.83
CA GLU A 75 109.98 -84.74 1.35
C GLU A 75 110.14 -83.71 0.22
N LEU A 76 111.06 -83.94 -0.73
CA LEU A 76 111.22 -83.09 -1.92
C LEU A 76 110.02 -83.17 -2.88
N GLN A 77 109.25 -84.27 -2.87
CA GLN A 77 108.01 -84.38 -3.63
C GLN A 77 106.88 -83.61 -2.95
N ASN A 78 106.75 -83.71 -1.62
CA ASN A 78 105.81 -82.95 -0.82
C ASN A 78 106.10 -81.45 -0.93
N ALA A 79 107.35 -81.01 -0.75
CA ALA A 79 107.77 -79.62 -0.92
C ALA A 79 107.54 -79.08 -2.35
N LYS A 80 107.48 -79.95 -3.38
CA LYS A 80 107.06 -79.56 -4.75
C LYS A 80 105.55 -79.43 -4.89
N GLN A 81 104.77 -80.24 -4.17
CA GLN A 81 103.31 -80.12 -4.11
C GLN A 81 102.91 -78.89 -3.31
N GLU A 82 103.50 -78.68 -2.12
CA GLU A 82 103.40 -77.45 -1.32
C GLU A 82 103.77 -76.22 -2.16
N LYS A 83 104.88 -76.24 -2.90
CA LYS A 83 105.23 -75.14 -3.81
C LYS A 83 104.22 -74.92 -4.94
N ALA A 84 103.55 -75.96 -5.43
CA ALA A 84 102.48 -75.82 -6.42
C ALA A 84 101.21 -75.22 -5.81
N VAL A 85 100.88 -75.61 -4.57
CA VAL A 85 99.80 -75.03 -3.75
C VAL A 85 100.09 -73.55 -3.46
N ILE A 86 101.29 -73.22 -2.94
CA ILE A 86 101.78 -71.84 -2.76
C ILE A 86 101.65 -71.03 -4.05
N ALA A 87 101.98 -71.59 -5.22
CA ALA A 87 101.86 -70.89 -6.50
C ALA A 87 100.39 -70.64 -6.91
N GLN A 88 99.50 -71.60 -6.68
CA GLN A 88 98.06 -71.48 -6.94
C GLN A 88 97.42 -70.46 -5.98
N GLU A 89 97.74 -70.52 -4.70
CA GLU A 89 97.27 -69.59 -3.67
C GLU A 89 97.81 -68.19 -3.87
N ASN A 90 99.08 -68.02 -4.29
CA ASN A 90 99.60 -66.69 -4.64
C ASN A 90 98.85 -66.11 -5.85
N SER A 91 98.49 -66.95 -6.84
CA SER A 91 97.63 -66.51 -7.94
C SER A 91 96.21 -66.14 -7.48
N ALA A 92 95.69 -66.81 -6.45
CA ALA A 92 94.41 -66.46 -5.83
C ALA A 92 94.48 -65.15 -5.03
N LEU A 93 95.55 -64.94 -4.23
CA LEU A 93 95.80 -63.66 -3.56
C LEU A 93 96.00 -62.50 -4.54
N GLN A 94 96.71 -62.70 -5.64
CA GLN A 94 96.84 -61.68 -6.69
C GLN A 94 95.47 -61.35 -7.31
N GLY A 95 94.62 -62.36 -7.53
CA GLY A 95 93.24 -62.17 -7.97
C GLY A 95 92.37 -61.43 -6.94
N LEU A 96 92.54 -61.71 -5.64
CA LEU A 96 91.86 -60.99 -4.56
C LEU A 96 92.39 -59.56 -4.39
N HIS A 97 93.70 -59.32 -4.56
CA HIS A 97 94.30 -58.00 -4.53
C HIS A 97 93.78 -57.12 -5.67
N ALA A 98 93.67 -57.67 -6.89
CA ALA A 98 93.06 -56.97 -8.02
C ALA A 98 91.58 -56.63 -7.76
N LYS A 99 90.79 -57.62 -7.28
CA LYS A 99 89.40 -57.38 -6.85
C LYS A 99 89.30 -56.31 -5.76
N GLN A 100 90.20 -56.32 -4.79
CA GLN A 100 90.21 -55.35 -3.69
C GLN A 100 90.54 -53.96 -4.20
N GLU A 101 91.57 -53.81 -5.03
CA GLU A 101 91.91 -52.53 -5.63
C GLU A 101 90.75 -51.98 -6.47
N ASP A 102 90.09 -52.80 -7.27
CA ASP A 102 89.00 -52.37 -8.13
C ASP A 102 87.73 -52.06 -7.32
N MET A 103 87.46 -52.81 -6.26
CA MET A 103 86.39 -52.51 -5.30
C MET A 103 86.70 -51.25 -4.48
N TYR A 104 87.96 -51.00 -4.12
CA TYR A 104 88.39 -49.77 -3.45
C TYR A 104 88.29 -48.55 -4.38
N LYS A 105 88.67 -48.68 -5.65
CA LYS A 105 88.45 -47.65 -6.69
C LYS A 105 86.95 -47.37 -6.85
N ALA A 106 86.11 -48.40 -6.94
CA ALA A 106 84.66 -48.26 -7.04
C ALA A 106 84.05 -47.58 -5.79
N LEU A 107 84.48 -47.97 -4.58
CA LEU A 107 84.05 -47.35 -3.32
C LEU A 107 84.52 -45.89 -3.21
N GLN A 108 85.74 -45.56 -3.66
CA GLN A 108 86.21 -44.17 -3.76
C GLN A 108 85.39 -43.36 -4.79
N GLU A 109 85.05 -43.94 -5.94
CA GLU A 109 84.23 -43.29 -6.95
C GLU A 109 82.80 -43.05 -6.46
N GLU A 110 82.14 -44.04 -5.86
CA GLU A 110 80.79 -43.87 -5.29
C GLU A 110 80.81 -42.92 -4.09
N HIS A 111 81.84 -42.91 -3.23
CA HIS A 111 82.01 -41.88 -2.20
C HIS A 111 82.18 -40.47 -2.80
N ARG A 112 82.93 -40.34 -3.91
CA ARG A 112 83.11 -39.06 -4.61
C ARG A 112 81.80 -38.59 -5.25
N ARG A 113 81.10 -39.48 -5.96
CA ARG A 113 79.77 -39.22 -6.54
C ARG A 113 78.79 -38.82 -5.45
N LEU A 114 78.64 -39.59 -4.37
CA LEU A 114 77.80 -39.27 -3.21
C LEU A 114 78.13 -37.90 -2.62
N LYS A 115 79.40 -37.51 -2.56
CA LYS A 115 79.81 -36.19 -2.03
C LYS A 115 79.45 -35.06 -2.99
N GLU A 116 79.63 -35.27 -4.30
CA GLU A 116 79.25 -34.31 -5.35
C GLU A 116 77.72 -34.18 -5.44
N GLU A 117 76.98 -35.29 -5.39
CA GLU A 117 75.52 -35.38 -5.26
C GLU A 117 75.05 -34.65 -4.01
N LYS A 118 75.59 -34.94 -2.81
CA LYS A 118 75.17 -34.27 -1.56
C LYS A 118 75.48 -32.79 -1.52
N GLN A 119 76.54 -32.31 -2.20
CA GLN A 119 76.77 -30.88 -2.35
C GLN A 119 75.75 -30.26 -3.31
N GLN A 120 75.48 -30.89 -4.48
CA GLN A 120 74.47 -30.42 -5.42
C GLN A 120 73.08 -30.38 -4.78
N LEU A 121 72.72 -31.38 -3.99
CA LEU A 121 71.48 -31.47 -3.23
C LEU A 121 71.38 -30.38 -2.15
N ALA A 122 72.46 -30.05 -1.44
CA ALA A 122 72.47 -28.93 -0.50
C ALA A 122 72.29 -27.58 -1.23
N ASP A 123 73.06 -27.36 -2.30
CA ASP A 123 72.97 -26.20 -3.16
C ASP A 123 71.59 -26.06 -3.83
N GLN A 124 70.87 -27.16 -4.07
CA GLN A 124 69.52 -27.19 -4.64
C GLN A 124 68.44 -27.01 -3.57
N ALA A 125 68.57 -27.64 -2.41
CA ALA A 125 67.68 -27.49 -1.27
C ALA A 125 67.65 -26.03 -0.78
N GLU A 126 68.80 -25.35 -0.66
CA GLU A 126 68.85 -23.93 -0.30
C GLU A 126 68.09 -23.06 -1.32
N LYS A 127 68.17 -23.38 -2.62
CA LYS A 127 67.42 -22.69 -3.68
C LYS A 127 65.92 -22.97 -3.63
N LEU A 128 65.52 -24.23 -3.36
CA LEU A 128 64.12 -24.61 -3.18
C LEU A 128 63.52 -23.98 -1.92
N GLU A 129 64.23 -23.99 -0.79
CA GLU A 129 63.81 -23.33 0.45
C GLU A 129 63.66 -21.81 0.26
N ALA A 130 64.59 -21.16 -0.44
CA ALA A 130 64.47 -19.74 -0.79
C ALA A 130 63.27 -19.45 -1.71
N ALA A 131 62.97 -20.34 -2.67
CA ALA A 131 61.80 -20.22 -3.55
C ALA A 131 60.48 -20.45 -2.78
N LEU A 132 60.44 -21.44 -1.88
CA LEU A 132 59.30 -21.71 -1.00
C LEU A 132 59.05 -20.52 -0.05
N GLN A 133 60.10 -19.96 0.58
CA GLN A 133 59.97 -18.75 1.41
C GLN A 133 59.48 -17.53 0.62
N ALA A 134 59.90 -17.40 -0.65
CA ALA A 134 59.40 -16.34 -1.53
C ALA A 134 57.90 -16.53 -1.85
N HIS A 135 57.49 -17.73 -2.25
CA HIS A 135 56.09 -18.06 -2.53
C HIS A 135 55.19 -18.00 -1.29
N ASP A 136 55.67 -18.38 -0.11
CA ASP A 136 54.98 -18.19 1.17
C ASP A 136 54.82 -16.69 1.48
N GLY A 137 55.84 -15.88 1.20
CA GLY A 137 55.76 -14.42 1.22
C GLY A 137 54.78 -13.81 0.20
N GLU A 138 54.54 -14.45 -0.93
CA GLU A 138 53.52 -14.07 -1.92
C GLU A 138 52.12 -14.52 -1.47
N ALA A 139 51.96 -15.78 -1.08
CA ALA A 139 50.70 -16.35 -0.59
C ALA A 139 50.14 -15.57 0.61
N ARG A 140 51.00 -15.06 1.50
CA ARG A 140 50.60 -14.13 2.58
C ARG A 140 50.04 -12.80 2.06
N LYS A 141 50.58 -12.25 0.95
CA LYS A 141 50.05 -11.03 0.29
C LYS A 141 48.71 -11.32 -0.39
N HIS A 142 48.60 -12.41 -1.16
CA HIS A 142 47.35 -12.80 -1.80
C HIS A 142 46.26 -13.09 -0.75
N LYS A 143 46.60 -13.76 0.36
CA LYS A 143 45.68 -13.97 1.49
C LYS A 143 45.24 -12.67 2.15
N GLY A 144 46.13 -11.70 2.33
CA GLY A 144 45.77 -10.36 2.81
C GLY A 144 44.86 -9.59 1.84
N ARG A 145 45.11 -9.71 0.53
CA ARG A 145 44.25 -9.16 -0.54
C ARG A 145 42.86 -9.80 -0.53
N ILE A 146 42.78 -11.12 -0.39
CA ILE A 146 41.53 -11.89 -0.26
C ILE A 146 40.74 -11.41 0.96
N GLN A 147 41.36 -11.29 2.14
CA GLN A 147 40.70 -10.83 3.37
C GLN A 147 40.17 -9.38 3.26
N GLU A 148 40.92 -8.49 2.60
CA GLU A 148 40.47 -7.11 2.36
C GLU A 148 39.33 -7.06 1.33
N LEU A 149 39.38 -7.90 0.28
CA LEU A 149 38.28 -8.04 -0.67
C LEU A 149 37.03 -8.62 0.02
N GLU A 150 37.15 -9.63 0.88
CA GLU A 150 36.05 -10.17 1.70
C GLU A 150 35.42 -9.11 2.60
N ARG A 151 36.24 -8.25 3.22
CA ARG A 151 35.76 -7.12 4.02
C ARG A 151 34.95 -6.15 3.17
N GLN A 152 35.48 -5.74 2.03
CA GLN A 152 34.79 -4.85 1.08
C GLN A 152 33.50 -5.49 0.54
N LEU A 153 33.49 -6.79 0.25
CA LEU A 153 32.32 -7.53 -0.23
C LEU A 153 31.21 -7.61 0.82
N ASN A 154 31.57 -7.86 2.09
CA ASN A 154 30.61 -7.83 3.20
C ASN A 154 30.08 -6.41 3.47
N GLU A 155 30.89 -5.37 3.31
CA GLU A 155 30.47 -3.97 3.40
C GLU A 155 29.53 -3.58 2.25
N GLN A 156 29.81 -3.98 1.00
CA GLN A 156 28.89 -3.79 -0.13
C GLN A 156 27.59 -4.57 0.05
N ARG A 157 27.63 -5.84 0.51
CA ARG A 157 26.43 -6.63 0.82
C ARG A 157 25.57 -6.00 1.90
N GLY A 158 26.20 -5.45 2.95
CA GLY A 158 25.51 -4.69 3.99
C GLY A 158 24.82 -3.44 3.43
N SER A 159 25.52 -2.68 2.56
CA SER A 159 24.97 -1.52 1.87
C SER A 159 23.82 -1.88 0.92
N ASN A 160 23.98 -2.92 0.11
CA ASN A 160 22.99 -3.45 -0.83
C ASN A 160 21.71 -3.91 -0.10
N SER A 161 21.86 -4.62 1.02
CA SER A 161 20.75 -4.99 1.92
C SER A 161 20.01 -3.76 2.47
N GLN A 162 20.73 -2.71 2.89
CA GLN A 162 20.11 -1.45 3.33
C GLN A 162 19.40 -0.70 2.19
N LEU A 163 19.94 -0.73 0.96
CA LEU A 163 19.28 -0.16 -0.23
C LEU A 163 18.01 -0.95 -0.58
N GLN A 164 18.05 -2.28 -0.55
CA GLN A 164 16.87 -3.12 -0.77
C GLN A 164 15.79 -2.89 0.30
N ALA A 165 16.17 -2.71 1.57
CA ALA A 165 15.23 -2.39 2.65
C ALA A 165 14.57 -1.02 2.44
N LYS A 166 15.34 0.01 2.05
CA LYS A 166 14.81 1.35 1.72
C LYS A 166 13.89 1.32 0.50
N LEU A 167 14.27 0.60 -0.57
CA LEU A 167 13.46 0.46 -1.78
C LEU A 167 12.12 -0.21 -1.46
N ARG A 168 12.11 -1.30 -0.69
CA ARG A 168 10.86 -1.94 -0.21
C ARG A 168 10.02 -1.02 0.66
N GLN A 169 10.64 -0.13 1.43
CA GLN A 169 9.90 0.86 2.22
C GLN A 169 9.25 1.93 1.33
N THR A 170 9.93 2.40 0.27
CA THR A 170 9.31 3.34 -0.69
C THR A 170 8.22 2.68 -1.53
N GLU A 171 8.42 1.44 -1.99
CA GLU A 171 7.41 0.63 -2.68
C GLU A 171 6.12 0.48 -1.84
N GLN A 172 6.26 0.26 -0.53
CA GLN A 172 5.12 0.19 0.39
C GLN A 172 4.45 1.54 0.69
N LEU A 173 5.11 2.66 0.42
CA LEU A 173 4.53 4.00 0.53
C LEU A 173 3.78 4.34 -0.76
N THR A 174 4.39 4.17 -1.94
CA THR A 174 3.70 4.49 -3.21
C THR A 174 2.47 3.63 -3.44
N VAL A 175 2.43 2.37 -2.98
CA VAL A 175 1.22 1.56 -3.05
C VAL A 175 0.08 2.16 -2.20
N LYS A 176 0.37 2.65 -0.99
CA LYS A 176 -0.65 3.28 -0.12
C LYS A 176 -1.13 4.62 -0.69
N GLU A 177 -0.20 5.44 -1.16
CA GLU A 177 -0.49 6.72 -1.82
C GLU A 177 -1.30 6.52 -3.12
N LYS A 178 -1.01 5.47 -3.90
CA LYS A 178 -1.82 5.07 -5.08
C LYS A 178 -3.25 4.68 -4.65
N GLU A 179 -3.42 3.90 -3.58
CA GLU A 179 -4.74 3.59 -3.05
C GLU A 179 -5.50 4.83 -2.52
N GLU A 180 -4.82 5.75 -1.84
CA GLU A 180 -5.42 6.98 -1.34
C GLU A 180 -5.81 7.94 -2.48
N ARG A 181 -4.95 8.09 -3.48
CA ARG A 181 -5.28 8.76 -4.74
C ARG A 181 -6.51 8.15 -5.39
N GLU A 182 -6.63 6.82 -5.47
CA GLU A 182 -7.82 6.16 -6.02
C GLU A 182 -9.09 6.46 -5.21
N LYS A 183 -9.01 6.49 -3.88
CA LYS A 183 -10.12 6.83 -2.98
C LYS A 183 -10.56 8.28 -3.20
N LEU A 184 -9.61 9.22 -3.26
CA LEU A 184 -9.86 10.64 -3.58
C LEU A 184 -10.42 10.84 -5.00
N GLN A 185 -9.93 10.11 -5.99
CA GLN A 185 -10.40 10.20 -7.38
C GLN A 185 -11.83 9.66 -7.54
N LYS A 186 -12.21 8.63 -6.77
CA LYS A 186 -13.60 8.16 -6.67
C LYS A 186 -14.49 9.24 -6.02
N GLN A 187 -14.07 9.80 -4.88
CA GLN A 187 -14.78 10.90 -4.21
C GLN A 187 -14.98 12.12 -5.12
N LEU A 188 -13.96 12.53 -5.88
CA LEU A 188 -14.07 13.62 -6.87
C LEU A 188 -15.12 13.31 -7.94
N SER A 189 -15.21 12.06 -8.41
CA SER A 189 -16.22 11.67 -9.40
C SER A 189 -17.64 11.67 -8.83
N GLU A 190 -17.81 11.32 -7.55
CA GLU A 190 -19.10 11.37 -6.86
C GLU A 190 -19.55 12.81 -6.57
N THR A 191 -18.66 13.69 -6.09
CA THR A 191 -19.00 15.11 -5.86
C THR A 191 -19.26 15.84 -7.18
N LEU A 192 -18.60 15.46 -8.27
CA LEU A 192 -18.88 16.01 -9.60
C LEU A 192 -20.28 15.63 -10.12
N GLN A 193 -20.70 14.38 -9.91
CA GLN A 193 -22.08 13.97 -10.22
C GLN A 193 -23.10 14.73 -9.34
N ARG A 194 -22.77 14.98 -8.07
CA ARG A 194 -23.63 15.78 -7.17
C ARG A 194 -23.72 17.24 -7.61
N GLU A 195 -22.61 17.91 -7.95
CA GLU A 195 -22.61 19.29 -8.49
C GLU A 195 -23.46 19.40 -9.75
N GLN A 196 -23.31 18.47 -10.69
CA GLN A 196 -24.15 18.41 -11.89
C GLN A 196 -25.64 18.23 -11.57
N SER A 197 -25.98 17.42 -10.56
CA SER A 197 -27.37 17.22 -10.13
C SER A 197 -27.96 18.46 -9.44
N ALA A 198 -27.19 19.14 -8.58
CA ALA A 198 -27.59 20.37 -7.90
C ALA A 198 -27.80 21.52 -8.90
N LYS A 199 -26.89 21.66 -9.87
CA LYS A 199 -26.98 22.59 -11.01
C LYS A 199 -28.20 22.32 -11.90
N ALA A 200 -28.56 21.05 -12.11
CA ALA A 200 -29.78 20.70 -12.83
C ALA A 200 -31.05 21.00 -12.00
N ALA A 201 -31.00 20.89 -10.66
CA ALA A 201 -32.09 21.29 -9.77
C ALA A 201 -32.26 22.82 -9.72
N GLU A 202 -31.17 23.57 -9.53
CA GLU A 202 -31.08 25.03 -9.63
C GLU A 202 -31.73 25.54 -10.92
N GLN A 203 -31.33 25.02 -12.08
CA GLN A 203 -31.89 25.42 -13.37
C GLN A 203 -33.40 25.15 -13.48
N ARG A 204 -33.89 24.04 -12.91
CA ARG A 204 -35.34 23.73 -12.88
C ARG A 204 -36.11 24.65 -11.94
N ALA A 205 -35.56 24.91 -10.75
CA ALA A 205 -36.15 25.83 -9.77
C ALA A 205 -36.23 27.25 -10.33
N ALA A 206 -35.14 27.76 -10.92
CA ALA A 206 -35.11 29.07 -11.58
C ALA A 206 -36.10 29.16 -12.76
N GLN A 207 -36.20 28.13 -13.61
CA GLN A 207 -37.19 28.08 -14.69
C GLN A 207 -38.63 28.07 -14.19
N ASN A 208 -38.91 27.44 -13.05
CA ASN A 208 -40.24 27.43 -12.45
C ASN A 208 -40.56 28.76 -11.75
N GLY A 209 -39.61 29.32 -10.99
CA GLY A 209 -39.72 30.64 -10.39
C GLY A 209 -39.98 31.75 -11.42
N ALA A 210 -39.35 31.68 -12.60
CA ALA A 210 -39.59 32.63 -13.70
C ALA A 210 -41.01 32.51 -14.29
N LYS A 211 -41.55 31.30 -14.45
CA LYS A 211 -42.95 31.08 -14.90
C LYS A 211 -43.95 31.60 -13.85
N LEU A 212 -43.70 31.33 -12.58
CA LEU A 212 -44.51 31.78 -11.45
C LEU A 212 -44.44 33.31 -11.30
N GLU A 213 -43.29 33.94 -11.55
CA GLU A 213 -43.18 35.40 -11.64
C GLU A 213 -44.03 35.97 -12.78
N GLU A 214 -44.02 35.37 -13.97
CA GLU A 214 -44.87 35.82 -15.07
C GLU A 214 -46.36 35.63 -14.75
N GLN A 215 -46.75 34.53 -14.12
CA GLN A 215 -48.12 34.27 -13.67
C GLN A 215 -48.56 35.27 -12.58
N VAL A 216 -47.75 35.51 -11.56
CA VAL A 216 -47.97 36.53 -10.51
C VAL A 216 -48.12 37.93 -11.12
N LYS A 217 -47.34 38.25 -12.16
CA LYS A 217 -47.47 39.53 -12.87
C LYS A 217 -48.81 39.61 -13.62
N ARG A 218 -49.15 38.60 -14.44
CA ARG A 218 -50.44 38.54 -15.15
C ARG A 218 -51.63 38.61 -14.19
N LEU A 219 -51.55 37.95 -13.03
CA LEU A 219 -52.58 38.01 -11.97
C LEU A 219 -52.69 39.41 -11.35
N LYS A 220 -51.57 40.11 -11.10
CA LYS A 220 -51.60 41.53 -10.67
C LYS A 220 -52.21 42.45 -11.71
N ASP A 221 -51.84 42.28 -12.98
CA ASP A 221 -52.35 43.11 -14.08
C ASP A 221 -53.87 42.91 -14.24
N MET A 222 -54.36 41.66 -14.13
CA MET A 222 -55.80 41.36 -14.11
C MET A 222 -56.51 41.90 -12.86
N LEU A 223 -55.89 41.79 -11.68
CA LEU A 223 -56.43 42.34 -10.44
C LEU A 223 -56.60 43.86 -10.52
N GLN A 224 -55.61 44.60 -11.02
CA GLN A 224 -55.71 46.05 -11.21
C GLN A 224 -56.83 46.44 -12.18
N ILE A 225 -57.06 45.66 -13.24
CA ILE A 225 -58.17 45.87 -14.18
C ILE A 225 -59.52 45.60 -13.50
N ALA A 226 -59.62 44.58 -12.64
CA ALA A 226 -60.83 44.26 -11.89
C ALA A 226 -61.11 45.30 -10.79
N GLU A 227 -60.10 45.74 -10.03
CA GLU A 227 -60.22 46.78 -9.00
C GLU A 227 -60.63 48.13 -9.63
N GLY A 228 -60.05 48.47 -10.79
CA GLY A 228 -60.43 49.65 -11.56
C GLY A 228 -61.83 49.59 -12.22
N LYS A 229 -62.42 48.40 -12.37
CA LYS A 229 -63.85 48.24 -12.72
C LYS A 229 -64.73 48.38 -11.48
N ALA A 230 -64.39 47.70 -10.39
CA ALA A 230 -65.15 47.74 -9.15
C ALA A 230 -65.21 49.16 -8.54
N GLN A 231 -64.14 49.95 -8.63
CA GLN A 231 -64.15 51.36 -8.23
C GLN A 231 -65.13 52.21 -9.04
N LYS A 232 -65.25 51.99 -10.36
CA LYS A 232 -66.20 52.70 -11.21
C LYS A 232 -67.64 52.33 -10.88
N LEU A 233 -67.94 51.03 -10.80
CA LEU A 233 -69.27 50.56 -10.41
C LEU A 233 -69.63 50.99 -9.00
N GLN A 234 -68.68 51.03 -8.05
CA GLN A 234 -68.91 51.58 -6.72
C GLN A 234 -69.26 53.09 -6.74
N GLN A 235 -68.64 53.87 -7.63
CA GLN A 235 -68.99 55.27 -7.84
C GLN A 235 -70.37 55.41 -8.51
N GLU A 236 -70.63 54.69 -9.59
CA GLU A 236 -71.92 54.68 -10.32
C GLU A 236 -73.08 54.27 -9.39
N LEU A 237 -72.85 53.32 -8.47
CA LEU A 237 -73.83 52.86 -7.48
C LEU A 237 -74.01 53.88 -6.33
N GLN A 238 -72.97 54.63 -5.95
CA GLN A 238 -73.12 55.79 -5.04
C GLN A 238 -73.92 56.92 -5.68
N GLU A 239 -73.63 57.27 -6.93
CA GLU A 239 -74.36 58.29 -7.69
C GLU A 239 -75.83 57.88 -7.91
N ALA A 240 -76.10 56.61 -8.24
CA ALA A 240 -77.44 56.07 -8.35
C ALA A 240 -78.23 56.09 -7.03
N ARG A 241 -77.59 55.76 -5.89
CA ARG A 241 -78.21 55.86 -4.57
C ARG A 241 -78.55 57.30 -4.19
N GLN A 242 -77.61 58.24 -4.38
CA GLN A 242 -77.85 59.66 -4.11
C GLN A 242 -78.96 60.24 -4.99
N ALA A 243 -79.02 59.86 -6.28
CA ALA A 243 -80.12 60.25 -7.17
C ALA A 243 -81.48 59.65 -6.75
N GLY A 244 -81.49 58.42 -6.21
CA GLY A 244 -82.69 57.79 -5.66
C GLY A 244 -83.18 58.44 -4.37
N GLU A 245 -82.26 58.79 -3.46
CA GLU A 245 -82.56 59.49 -2.20
C GLU A 245 -83.04 60.93 -2.46
N ALA A 246 -82.41 61.66 -3.38
CA ALA A 246 -82.82 63.02 -3.75
C ALA A 246 -84.26 63.05 -4.31
N LYS A 247 -84.58 62.12 -5.24
CA LYS A 247 -85.95 61.99 -5.76
C LYS A 247 -86.98 61.62 -4.69
N ALA A 248 -86.59 60.82 -3.69
CA ALA A 248 -87.49 60.51 -2.58
C ALA A 248 -87.80 61.75 -1.71
N GLN A 249 -86.79 62.57 -1.41
CA GLN A 249 -86.95 63.81 -0.64
C GLN A 249 -87.76 64.88 -1.39
N GLU A 250 -87.62 64.96 -2.71
CA GLU A 250 -88.41 65.85 -3.57
C GLU A 250 -89.92 65.50 -3.47
N LEU A 251 -90.25 64.20 -3.51
CA LEU A 251 -91.64 63.71 -3.41
C LEU A 251 -92.25 63.85 -2.02
N GLU A 252 -91.47 63.68 -0.95
CA GLU A 252 -91.95 63.98 0.42
C GLU A 252 -92.32 65.47 0.58
N ARG A 253 -91.61 66.36 -0.12
CA ARG A 253 -91.84 67.81 -0.09
C ARG A 253 -93.10 68.22 -0.86
N GLU A 254 -93.28 67.73 -2.08
CA GLU A 254 -94.50 67.97 -2.86
C GLU A 254 -95.76 67.44 -2.14
N LEU A 255 -95.67 66.27 -1.50
CA LEU A 255 -96.73 65.71 -0.65
C LEU A 255 -97.08 66.60 0.55
N GLN A 256 -96.10 67.32 1.12
CA GLN A 256 -96.33 68.18 2.26
C GLN A 256 -96.96 69.52 1.85
N GLU A 257 -96.46 70.16 0.78
CA GLU A 257 -97.03 71.41 0.25
C GLU A 257 -98.48 71.21 -0.23
N ALA A 258 -98.79 70.07 -0.84
CA ALA A 258 -100.16 69.69 -1.23
C ALA A 258 -101.13 69.56 -0.02
N ARG A 259 -100.65 69.00 1.11
CA ARG A 259 -101.46 68.86 2.34
C ARG A 259 -101.77 70.20 2.98
N GLU A 260 -100.77 71.07 3.12
CA GLU A 260 -100.94 72.41 3.70
C GLU A 260 -101.93 73.25 2.86
N ALA A 261 -101.91 73.14 1.53
CA ALA A 261 -102.86 73.78 0.63
C ALA A 261 -104.32 73.29 0.82
N SER A 262 -104.52 72.01 1.18
CA SER A 262 -105.84 71.44 1.47
C SER A 262 -106.40 71.88 2.83
N GLU A 263 -105.56 71.93 3.86
CA GLU A 263 -105.99 72.38 5.20
C GLU A 263 -106.36 73.87 5.22
N ALA A 264 -105.67 74.69 4.42
CA ALA A 264 -105.97 76.12 4.32
C ALA A 264 -107.42 76.37 3.86
N LYS A 265 -107.85 75.69 2.78
CA LYS A 265 -109.22 75.82 2.24
C LYS A 265 -110.32 75.35 3.20
N ALA A 266 -110.02 74.37 4.07
CA ALA A 266 -110.98 73.88 5.05
C ALA A 266 -111.36 74.94 6.11
N ARG A 267 -110.47 75.90 6.40
CA ARG A 267 -110.67 76.92 7.44
C ARG A 267 -111.62 78.04 6.99
N GLU A 268 -111.50 78.51 5.75
CA GLU A 268 -112.40 79.53 5.18
C GLU A 268 -113.88 79.08 5.21
N LEU A 269 -114.11 77.79 4.96
CA LEU A 269 -115.45 77.16 4.95
C LEU A 269 -116.08 77.09 6.36
N GLN A 270 -115.28 77.17 7.42
CA GLN A 270 -115.75 77.17 8.81
C GLN A 270 -116.19 78.57 9.28
N GLU A 271 -115.45 79.63 8.91
CA GLU A 271 -115.75 81.01 9.31
C GLU A 271 -117.07 81.52 8.72
N ALA A 272 -117.34 81.17 7.45
CA ALA A 272 -118.58 81.51 6.76
C ALA A 272 -119.86 81.00 7.48
N ARG A 273 -119.77 79.88 8.21
CA ARG A 273 -120.89 79.33 8.98
C ARG A 273 -121.19 80.14 10.23
N GLN A 274 -120.16 80.55 10.98
CA GLN A 274 -120.33 81.29 12.24
C GLN A 274 -120.97 82.68 12.02
N ALA A 275 -120.69 83.32 10.89
CA ALA A 275 -121.33 84.58 10.49
C ALA A 275 -122.85 84.47 10.25
N SER A 276 -123.40 83.25 10.09
CA SER A 276 -124.83 83.04 9.83
C SER A 276 -125.69 83.00 11.09
N GLU A 277 -125.19 82.44 12.20
CA GLU A 277 -125.96 82.22 13.43
C GLU A 277 -126.13 83.49 14.28
N ALA A 278 -125.16 84.41 14.22
CA ALA A 278 -125.16 85.63 15.04
C ALA A 278 -126.41 86.51 14.84
N LYS A 279 -126.93 86.60 13.61
CA LYS A 279 -128.10 87.42 13.25
C LYS A 279 -129.45 86.79 13.61
N ALA A 280 -129.48 85.56 14.10
CA ALA A 280 -130.73 84.92 14.52
C ALA A 280 -131.25 85.44 15.88
N ARG A 281 -130.38 86.03 16.71
CA ARG A 281 -130.71 86.39 18.11
C ARG A 281 -131.42 87.75 18.25
N GLU A 282 -131.10 88.73 17.40
CA GLU A 282 -131.71 90.08 17.43
C GLU A 282 -133.23 90.07 17.18
N LEU A 283 -133.77 89.03 16.53
CA LEU A 283 -135.16 88.96 16.11
C LEU A 283 -136.13 88.51 17.23
N GLN A 284 -135.61 88.05 18.38
CA GLN A 284 -136.43 87.54 19.49
C GLN A 284 -136.85 88.63 20.48
N GLU A 285 -136.04 89.67 20.69
CA GLU A 285 -136.28 90.71 21.71
C GLU A 285 -137.37 91.72 21.27
N ALA A 286 -137.51 91.96 19.97
CA ALA A 286 -138.48 92.91 19.40
C ALA A 286 -139.96 92.53 19.62
N ARG A 287 -140.27 91.31 20.09
CA ARG A 287 -141.65 90.81 20.23
C ARG A 287 -142.37 91.18 21.52
N GLN A 288 -141.68 91.64 22.57
CA GLN A 288 -142.32 91.89 23.87
C GLN A 288 -142.84 93.33 24.09
N ALA A 289 -142.62 94.24 23.14
CA ALA A 289 -142.98 95.67 23.28
C ALA A 289 -144.33 96.08 22.65
N GLY A 290 -145.05 95.17 21.98
CA GLY A 290 -146.20 95.52 21.12
C GLY A 290 -147.55 95.73 21.85
N GLU A 291 -147.94 94.82 22.73
CA GLU A 291 -149.36 94.63 23.10
C GLU A 291 -149.75 95.23 24.47
N ALA A 292 -149.22 96.41 24.79
CA ALA A 292 -149.58 97.16 26.00
C ALA A 292 -150.32 98.49 25.73
N LYS A 293 -150.78 98.74 24.50
CA LYS A 293 -151.52 99.98 24.16
C LYS A 293 -152.68 99.85 23.15
N ALA A 294 -153.35 98.69 23.16
CA ALA A 294 -154.71 98.53 22.64
C ALA A 294 -155.75 98.60 23.79
N ARG A 295 -155.73 99.71 24.55
CA ARG A 295 -156.73 100.04 25.58
C ARG A 295 -157.53 101.29 25.18
N GLU A 296 -158.70 101.44 25.79
CA GLU A 296 -159.64 102.56 25.63
C GLU A 296 -160.04 102.96 24.19
N LEU A 297 -160.82 102.09 23.55
CA LEU A 297 -161.98 102.51 22.76
C LEU A 297 -163.21 101.80 23.37
N GLN A 298 -164.12 102.48 24.10
CA GLN A 298 -164.23 103.91 24.42
C GLN A 298 -165.06 104.09 25.69
N GLU A 299 -164.68 105.01 26.59
CA GLU A 299 -165.45 105.28 27.82
C GLU A 299 -166.67 106.18 27.57
N ALA A 300 -167.85 105.57 27.41
CA ALA A 300 -169.15 106.25 27.48
C ALA A 300 -170.28 105.24 27.80
N ARG A 301 -170.92 105.25 28.99
CA ARG A 301 -170.71 106.08 30.19
C ARG A 301 -170.92 105.23 31.45
N GLN A 302 -170.00 105.34 32.41
CA GLN A 302 -170.31 105.26 33.83
C GLN A 302 -170.71 106.70 34.30
N ALA A 303 -171.61 106.93 35.26
CA ALA A 303 -172.55 106.04 35.93
C ALA A 303 -173.78 106.84 36.43
N SER A 304 -174.87 106.14 36.75
CA SER A 304 -175.97 106.57 37.64
C SER A 304 -176.95 105.39 37.79
N GLU A 305 -176.56 104.29 38.42
CA GLU A 305 -176.63 104.09 39.88
C GLU A 305 -178.01 104.37 40.50
N ALA A 306 -178.64 103.26 40.93
CA ALA A 306 -179.51 103.11 42.08
C ALA A 306 -180.56 104.19 42.40
N LYS A 307 -181.82 103.79 42.26
CA LYS A 307 -182.62 103.51 43.47
C LYS A 307 -183.56 102.32 43.27
N ALA A 308 -183.74 101.55 44.33
CA ALA A 308 -184.59 100.37 44.34
C ALA A 308 -185.89 100.67 45.10
N ARG A 309 -187.02 100.18 44.56
CA ARG A 309 -188.30 99.91 45.27
C ARG A 309 -189.00 101.17 45.84
N GLU A 310 -190.32 101.28 45.90
CA GLU A 310 -191.49 100.44 45.55
C GLU A 310 -192.68 101.42 45.38
N LEU A 311 -193.88 101.17 44.81
CA LEU A 311 -194.85 100.08 44.95
C LEU A 311 -195.95 100.18 43.86
N GLN A 312 -196.61 99.05 43.62
CA GLN A 312 -198.07 98.84 43.53
C GLN A 312 -199.05 100.05 43.49
N GLU A 313 -199.77 100.18 42.37
CA GLU A 313 -201.17 100.62 42.15
C GLU A 313 -201.75 101.95 42.73
N ALA A 314 -202.64 102.64 41.98
CA ALA A 314 -203.43 103.80 42.45
C ALA A 314 -203.68 104.95 41.42
N ARG A 315 -204.50 105.95 41.78
CA ARG A 315 -205.34 106.80 40.87
C ARG A 315 -204.60 107.77 39.91
N GLN A 316 -204.98 107.93 38.64
CA GLN A 316 -206.15 108.60 37.98
C GLN A 316 -205.86 110.13 37.68
N ALA A 317 -206.75 110.96 37.11
CA ALA A 317 -206.37 111.96 36.06
C ALA A 317 -207.30 113.19 35.83
N GLY A 318 -206.95 113.98 34.80
CA GLY A 318 -207.64 115.14 34.21
C GLY A 318 -206.64 115.90 33.32
N GLU A 319 -206.94 116.96 32.56
CA GLU A 319 -208.14 117.61 32.00
C GLU A 319 -207.57 118.72 31.07
N ALA A 320 -208.15 119.22 29.98
CA ALA A 320 -209.47 119.19 29.32
C ALA A 320 -209.22 119.48 27.81
N LYS A 321 -210.11 119.47 26.80
CA LYS A 321 -211.50 119.02 26.50
C LYS A 321 -211.61 119.06 24.94
N ALA A 322 -212.64 118.61 24.22
CA ALA A 322 -213.99 118.19 24.58
C ALA A 322 -214.12 116.68 24.81
N ARG A 323 -214.66 116.35 25.99
CA ARG A 323 -215.62 115.27 26.32
C ARG A 323 -215.30 113.83 25.86
N GLU A 324 -215.31 112.82 26.71
CA GLU A 324 -215.53 112.66 28.17
C GLU A 324 -215.05 111.21 28.44
N LEU A 325 -214.31 110.82 29.49
CA LEU A 325 -213.70 111.44 30.67
C LEU A 325 -212.27 110.80 30.83
N GLN A 326 -211.31 111.37 31.54
CA GLN A 326 -211.07 111.04 32.97
C GLN A 326 -211.48 109.57 33.31
N GLU A 327 -210.62 108.61 33.67
CA GLU A 327 -209.20 108.61 34.11
C GLU A 327 -208.66 107.14 34.16
N ALA A 328 -207.37 106.79 33.90
CA ALA A 328 -206.62 105.64 34.52
C ALA A 328 -205.26 105.18 33.88
N ARG A 329 -204.22 105.13 34.74
CA ARG A 329 -203.18 104.10 34.96
C ARG A 329 -202.40 103.37 33.81
N GLN A 330 -201.09 103.67 33.79
CA GLN A 330 -199.92 102.76 33.78
C GLN A 330 -200.09 101.25 33.40
N ALA A 331 -199.46 100.84 32.28
CA ALA A 331 -198.46 99.75 32.23
C ALA A 331 -197.75 99.68 30.86
N SER A 332 -196.46 99.29 30.84
CA SER A 332 -195.71 98.69 29.70
C SER A 332 -195.43 99.57 28.45
N GLU A 333 -194.38 99.36 27.64
CA GLU A 333 -193.02 98.88 27.96
C GLU A 333 -191.99 99.23 26.87
N ALA A 334 -190.72 98.91 27.12
CA ALA A 334 -189.58 99.24 26.27
C ALA A 334 -189.46 98.39 24.99
N LYS A 335 -188.97 99.01 23.90
CA LYS A 335 -187.97 98.41 22.97
C LYS A 335 -187.48 99.35 21.84
N ALA A 336 -188.29 100.30 21.39
CA ALA A 336 -188.07 100.99 20.10
C ALA A 336 -186.75 101.78 19.94
N GLN A 337 -186.20 102.36 21.00
CA GLN A 337 -185.09 103.34 20.88
C GLN A 337 -183.68 102.73 20.73
N LYS A 338 -183.52 101.39 20.77
CA LYS A 338 -182.17 100.77 20.86
C LYS A 338 -181.44 100.56 19.53
N LEU A 339 -182.10 100.67 18.37
CA LEU A 339 -181.49 100.31 17.07
C LEU A 339 -180.71 101.45 16.38
N GLN A 340 -181.01 102.73 16.63
CA GLN A 340 -180.59 103.80 15.72
C GLN A 340 -179.15 104.30 15.93
N GLN A 341 -178.53 104.06 17.10
CA GLN A 341 -177.14 104.46 17.36
C GLN A 341 -176.10 103.47 16.79
N GLN A 342 -176.42 102.18 16.69
CA GLN A 342 -175.45 101.13 16.32
C GLN A 342 -174.92 101.21 14.87
N LEU A 343 -175.53 102.05 14.02
CA LEU A 343 -175.19 102.15 12.59
C LEU A 343 -174.07 103.15 12.25
N GLN A 344 -173.67 104.04 13.17
CA GLN A 344 -172.62 105.02 12.90
C GLN A 344 -171.22 104.55 13.33
N GLU A 345 -171.11 103.81 14.45
CA GLU A 345 -169.84 103.32 14.99
C GLU A 345 -169.16 102.30 14.05
N ALA A 346 -169.95 101.48 13.35
CA ALA A 346 -169.46 100.44 12.44
C ALA A 346 -168.61 100.97 11.26
N ARG A 347 -168.83 102.22 10.82
CA ARG A 347 -168.06 102.80 9.69
C ARG A 347 -166.64 103.22 10.10
N ALA A 348 -166.47 103.74 11.31
CA ALA A 348 -165.17 104.23 11.80
C ALA A 348 -164.12 103.11 12.00
N GLN A 349 -164.57 101.86 12.18
CA GLN A 349 -163.67 100.70 12.29
C GLN A 349 -163.11 100.24 10.94
N GLN A 350 -163.78 100.54 9.82
CA GLN A 350 -163.42 100.04 8.49
C GLN A 350 -162.13 100.68 7.93
N ASP A 351 -161.88 101.96 8.26
CA ASP A 351 -160.71 102.69 7.74
C ASP A 351 -159.41 102.35 8.47
N LYS A 352 -159.46 101.93 9.76
CA LYS A 352 -158.26 101.46 10.48
C LYS A 352 -157.65 100.21 9.81
N LEU A 353 -158.48 99.24 9.47
CA LEU A 353 -158.06 97.98 8.82
C LEU A 353 -157.39 98.22 7.45
N ARG A 354 -157.72 99.31 6.75
CA ARG A 354 -157.06 99.69 5.49
C ARG A 354 -155.61 100.16 5.69
N ALA A 355 -155.28 100.76 6.84
CA ALA A 355 -153.92 101.22 7.13
C ALA A 355 -152.96 100.06 7.45
N GLU A 356 -153.43 99.05 8.19
CA GLU A 356 -152.64 97.89 8.60
C GLU A 356 -152.23 97.01 7.39
N ILE A 357 -153.13 96.84 6.42
CA ILE A 357 -152.84 96.13 5.16
C ILE A 357 -151.71 96.81 4.37
N ALA A 358 -151.62 98.14 4.38
CA ALA A 358 -150.57 98.86 3.67
C ALA A 358 -149.17 98.65 4.27
N ALA A 359 -149.07 98.39 5.58
CA ALA A 359 -147.81 98.10 6.26
C ALA A 359 -147.26 96.69 5.93
N ALA A 360 -148.15 95.70 5.78
CA ALA A 360 -147.74 94.32 5.46
C ALA A 360 -146.98 94.22 4.12
N VAL A 361 -147.43 94.94 3.09
CA VAL A 361 -146.87 94.92 1.73
C VAL A 361 -145.45 95.53 1.62
N GLN A 362 -145.03 96.34 2.60
CA GLN A 362 -143.64 96.82 2.70
C GLN A 362 -142.69 95.70 3.18
N ASN A 363 -143.12 94.90 4.16
CA ASN A 363 -142.29 93.85 4.75
C ASN A 363 -142.03 92.67 3.81
N GLU A 364 -142.95 92.37 2.87
CA GLU A 364 -142.74 91.26 1.92
C GLU A 364 -141.54 91.51 0.98
N LYS A 365 -141.29 92.78 0.61
CA LYS A 365 -140.24 93.19 -0.33
C LYS A 365 -138.82 93.20 0.26
N SER A 366 -138.67 93.12 1.59
CA SER A 366 -137.36 92.99 2.22
C SER A 366 -136.88 91.54 2.31
N TRP A 367 -137.80 90.57 2.41
CA TRP A 367 -137.45 89.14 2.49
C TRP A 367 -136.91 88.56 1.18
N GLN A 368 -137.49 88.92 0.03
CA GLN A 368 -137.00 88.44 -1.29
C GLN A 368 -135.51 88.77 -1.50
N LYS A 369 -135.12 90.04 -1.26
CA LYS A 369 -133.72 90.50 -1.42
C LYS A 369 -132.70 89.86 -0.47
N LEU A 370 -133.16 89.14 0.55
CA LEU A 370 -132.31 88.36 1.44
C LEU A 370 -132.15 86.92 0.96
N ALA A 371 -133.17 86.36 0.29
CA ALA A 371 -133.12 85.02 -0.30
C ALA A 371 -132.16 84.97 -1.51
N ASP A 372 -132.27 85.93 -2.44
CA ASP A 372 -131.46 85.97 -3.67
C ASP A 372 -129.94 85.88 -3.35
N LYS A 373 -129.49 86.66 -2.36
CA LYS A 373 -128.08 86.70 -1.92
C LYS A 373 -127.56 85.37 -1.35
N ARG A 374 -128.43 84.51 -0.81
CA ARG A 374 -128.03 83.19 -0.31
C ARG A 374 -127.89 82.16 -1.43
N GLY A 375 -128.56 82.37 -2.57
CA GLY A 375 -128.31 81.59 -3.79
C GLY A 375 -126.90 81.82 -4.34
N ASP A 376 -126.53 83.09 -4.51
CA ASP A 376 -125.20 83.50 -5.02
C ASP A 376 -124.03 82.99 -4.15
N GLU A 377 -124.23 82.90 -2.83
CA GLU A 377 -123.22 82.37 -1.89
C GLU A 377 -123.03 80.85 -2.03
N LEU A 378 -124.13 80.09 -2.24
CA LEU A 378 -124.07 78.63 -2.38
C LEU A 378 -123.39 78.21 -3.70
N SER A 379 -123.77 78.81 -4.83
CA SER A 379 -123.19 78.44 -6.14
C SER A 379 -121.69 78.72 -6.25
N ARG A 380 -121.16 79.67 -5.47
CA ARG A 380 -119.71 79.91 -5.37
C ARG A 380 -118.97 78.80 -4.63
N LEU A 381 -119.60 78.21 -3.61
CA LEU A 381 -119.00 77.14 -2.82
C LEU A 381 -118.95 75.83 -3.61
N GLU A 382 -119.99 75.49 -4.39
CA GLU A 382 -120.01 74.30 -5.24
C GLU A 382 -118.89 74.31 -6.30
N ILE A 383 -118.65 75.45 -6.95
CA ILE A 383 -117.55 75.61 -7.91
C ILE A 383 -116.19 75.42 -7.23
N SER A 384 -116.01 75.98 -6.02
CA SER A 384 -114.75 75.86 -5.27
C SER A 384 -114.44 74.44 -4.79
N LEU A 385 -115.47 73.59 -4.66
CA LEU A 385 -115.35 72.17 -4.29
C LEU A 385 -114.88 71.33 -5.48
N LEU A 386 -115.51 71.48 -6.65
CA LEU A 386 -115.09 70.83 -7.90
C LEU A 386 -113.65 71.22 -8.29
N GLU A 387 -113.28 72.48 -8.07
CA GLU A 387 -111.89 72.95 -8.23
C GLU A 387 -110.90 72.39 -7.21
N ALA A 388 -111.35 71.76 -6.12
CA ALA A 388 -110.51 71.04 -5.17
C ALA A 388 -110.39 69.55 -5.56
N GLU A 389 -111.51 68.92 -5.91
CA GLU A 389 -111.57 67.51 -6.33
C GLU A 389 -110.69 67.26 -7.56
N GLY A 390 -110.82 68.08 -8.62
CA GLY A 390 -110.00 67.94 -9.83
C GLY A 390 -108.50 68.23 -9.64
N ARG A 391 -108.09 68.88 -8.53
CA ARG A 391 -106.67 69.03 -8.15
C ARG A 391 -106.17 67.79 -7.38
N GLY A 392 -107.05 67.12 -6.64
CA GLY A 392 -106.74 65.85 -5.99
C GLY A 392 -106.43 64.74 -6.99
N GLU A 393 -107.23 64.60 -8.05
CA GLU A 393 -106.99 63.61 -9.12
C GLU A 393 -105.64 63.82 -9.82
N GLN A 394 -105.27 65.08 -10.10
CA GLN A 394 -103.98 65.43 -10.71
C GLN A 394 -102.79 65.05 -9.82
N LEU A 395 -102.89 65.28 -8.51
CA LEU A 395 -101.86 64.90 -7.54
C LEU A 395 -101.74 63.37 -7.39
N GLU A 396 -102.86 62.64 -7.43
CA GLU A 396 -102.82 61.17 -7.44
C GLU A 396 -102.14 60.59 -8.68
N GLU A 397 -102.34 61.18 -9.86
CA GLU A 397 -101.68 60.71 -11.08
C GLU A 397 -100.16 61.02 -11.06
N GLN A 398 -99.76 62.20 -10.58
CA GLN A 398 -98.35 62.55 -10.35
C GLN A 398 -97.66 61.61 -9.35
N LEU A 399 -98.35 61.23 -8.27
CA LEU A 399 -97.88 60.23 -7.29
C LEU A 399 -97.72 58.83 -7.89
N ARG A 400 -98.58 58.44 -8.85
CA ARG A 400 -98.48 57.14 -9.53
C ARG A 400 -97.31 57.12 -10.53
N SER A 401 -97.09 58.18 -11.31
CA SER A 401 -95.95 58.27 -12.22
C SER A 401 -94.61 58.28 -11.48
N SER A 402 -94.50 59.06 -10.39
CA SER A 402 -93.28 59.15 -9.59
C SER A 402 -92.98 57.86 -8.80
N ALA A 403 -94.01 57.16 -8.31
CA ALA A 403 -93.84 55.83 -7.71
C ALA A 403 -93.33 54.78 -8.72
N ALA A 404 -93.76 54.84 -9.99
CA ALA A 404 -93.26 53.98 -11.05
C ALA A 404 -91.79 54.30 -11.40
N ASP A 405 -91.43 55.58 -11.48
CA ASP A 405 -90.03 56.00 -11.66
C ASP A 405 -89.14 55.50 -10.52
N LEU A 406 -89.55 55.67 -9.26
CA LEU A 406 -88.84 55.15 -8.08
C LEU A 406 -88.69 53.62 -8.11
N ALA A 407 -89.70 52.89 -8.59
CA ALA A 407 -89.60 51.43 -8.76
C ALA A 407 -88.53 51.06 -9.79
N SER A 408 -88.49 51.75 -10.94
CA SER A 408 -87.47 51.51 -11.98
C SER A 408 -86.04 51.84 -11.53
N VAL A 409 -85.88 52.85 -10.66
CA VAL A 409 -84.59 53.19 -10.05
C VAL A 409 -84.14 52.12 -9.06
N ARG A 410 -85.07 51.56 -8.26
CA ARG A 410 -84.78 50.48 -7.30
C ARG A 410 -84.39 49.17 -8.00
N GLU A 411 -85.06 48.81 -9.09
CA GLU A 411 -84.74 47.61 -9.87
C GLU A 411 -83.33 47.71 -10.51
N ARG A 412 -82.98 48.87 -11.07
CA ARG A 412 -81.63 49.14 -11.59
C ARG A 412 -80.57 49.10 -10.48
N LEU A 413 -80.87 49.70 -9.32
CA LEU A 413 -79.97 49.67 -8.16
C LEU A 413 -79.72 48.23 -7.68
N GLN A 414 -80.74 47.37 -7.67
CA GLN A 414 -80.59 45.96 -7.33
C GLN A 414 -79.71 45.21 -8.34
N ALA A 415 -79.88 45.46 -9.65
CA ALA A 415 -79.03 44.86 -10.68
C ALA A 415 -77.56 45.27 -10.52
N GLU A 416 -77.26 46.55 -10.24
CA GLU A 416 -75.88 46.99 -10.00
C GLU A 416 -75.31 46.51 -8.65
N GLU A 417 -76.16 46.30 -7.63
CA GLU A 417 -75.74 45.63 -6.39
C GLU A 417 -75.40 44.15 -6.58
N GLU A 418 -76.06 43.45 -7.51
CA GLU A 418 -75.69 42.08 -7.89
C GLU A 418 -74.42 42.05 -8.75
N ASN A 419 -74.27 42.96 -9.72
CA ASN A 419 -73.02 43.13 -10.49
C ASN A 419 -71.82 43.41 -9.58
N ALA A 420 -71.99 44.29 -8.58
CA ALA A 420 -70.96 44.63 -7.61
C ALA A 420 -70.58 43.44 -6.70
N ARG A 421 -71.53 42.55 -6.37
CA ARG A 421 -71.24 41.31 -5.63
C ARG A 421 -70.44 40.32 -6.46
N VAL A 422 -70.84 40.08 -7.71
CA VAL A 422 -70.12 39.16 -8.61
C VAL A 422 -68.67 39.64 -8.83
N LEU A 423 -68.47 40.94 -9.02
CA LEU A 423 -67.12 41.51 -9.12
C LEU A 423 -66.32 41.46 -7.82
N ALA A 424 -66.97 41.50 -6.65
CA ALA A 424 -66.30 41.30 -5.37
C ALA A 424 -65.83 39.84 -5.21
N ASP A 425 -66.66 38.86 -5.59
CA ASP A 425 -66.30 37.43 -5.59
C ASP A 425 -65.18 37.12 -6.61
N GLU A 426 -65.22 37.72 -7.81
CA GLU A 426 -64.13 37.64 -8.80
C GLU A 426 -62.82 38.25 -8.26
N LEU A 427 -62.89 39.40 -7.57
CA LEU A 427 -61.73 40.04 -6.94
C LEU A 427 -61.13 39.19 -5.83
N ASP A 428 -61.95 38.61 -4.96
CA ASP A 428 -61.49 37.74 -3.87
C ASP A 428 -60.89 36.43 -4.40
N LEU A 429 -61.42 35.89 -5.50
CA LEU A 429 -60.84 34.75 -6.20
C LEU A 429 -59.48 35.10 -6.83
N LEU A 430 -59.37 36.24 -7.53
CA LEU A 430 -58.11 36.72 -8.10
C LEU A 430 -57.06 37.01 -7.03
N ARG A 431 -57.47 37.54 -5.87
CA ARG A 431 -56.58 37.76 -4.71
C ARG A 431 -56.06 36.44 -4.13
N ARG A 432 -56.90 35.43 -3.96
CA ARG A 432 -56.48 34.10 -3.49
C ARG A 432 -55.52 33.43 -4.48
N GLN A 433 -55.83 33.46 -5.78
CA GLN A 433 -54.93 32.95 -6.82
C GLN A 433 -53.59 33.70 -6.87
N LEU A 434 -53.59 35.01 -6.66
CA LEU A 434 -52.37 35.82 -6.57
C LEU A 434 -51.55 35.48 -5.32
N GLU A 435 -52.18 35.28 -4.16
CA GLU A 435 -51.50 34.84 -2.95
C GLU A 435 -50.90 33.44 -3.12
N GLU A 436 -51.66 32.47 -3.64
CA GLU A 436 -51.19 31.11 -3.90
C GLU A 436 -49.99 31.10 -4.86
N ALA A 437 -50.11 31.74 -6.02
CA ALA A 437 -49.00 31.87 -6.98
C ALA A 437 -47.79 32.63 -6.39
N SER A 438 -47.99 33.57 -5.46
CA SER A 438 -46.89 34.27 -4.78
C SER A 438 -46.17 33.38 -3.76
N ARG A 439 -46.88 32.51 -3.04
CA ARG A 439 -46.30 31.54 -2.10
C ARG A 439 -45.58 30.41 -2.84
N GLU A 440 -46.13 29.96 -3.97
CA GLU A 440 -45.44 29.04 -4.89
C GLU A 440 -44.18 29.67 -5.47
N ARG A 441 -44.23 30.95 -5.88
CA ARG A 441 -43.02 31.70 -6.30
C ARG A 441 -41.98 31.78 -5.18
N GLU A 442 -42.39 32.11 -3.96
CA GLU A 442 -41.48 32.26 -2.82
C GLU A 442 -40.80 30.94 -2.46
N THR A 443 -41.54 29.83 -2.43
CA THR A 443 -40.97 28.48 -2.24
C THR A 443 -40.09 28.02 -3.42
N ALA A 444 -40.42 28.39 -4.66
CA ALA A 444 -39.56 28.17 -5.83
C ALA A 444 -38.25 28.98 -5.77
N LEU A 445 -38.27 30.20 -5.23
CA LEU A 445 -37.08 31.02 -5.01
C LEU A 445 -36.21 30.46 -3.87
N LEU A 446 -36.81 30.07 -2.74
CA LEU A 446 -36.09 29.47 -1.61
C LEU A 446 -35.39 28.15 -2.02
N THR A 447 -36.07 27.31 -2.80
CA THR A 447 -35.49 26.07 -3.33
C THR A 447 -34.44 26.30 -4.42
N ALA A 448 -34.53 27.39 -5.19
CA ALA A 448 -33.45 27.82 -6.09
C ALA A 448 -32.21 28.26 -5.30
N SER A 449 -32.37 29.10 -4.27
CA SER A 449 -31.24 29.54 -3.43
C SER A 449 -30.58 28.40 -2.65
N SER A 450 -31.34 27.42 -2.14
CA SER A 450 -30.74 26.26 -1.48
C SER A 450 -29.96 25.37 -2.45
N ALA A 451 -30.47 25.19 -3.67
CA ALA A 451 -29.76 24.44 -4.73
C ALA A 451 -28.49 25.18 -5.21
N GLU A 452 -28.51 26.52 -5.27
CA GLU A 452 -27.32 27.32 -5.56
C GLU A 452 -26.29 27.22 -4.42
N GLU A 453 -26.70 27.31 -3.15
CA GLU A 453 -25.80 27.09 -2.01
C GLU A 453 -25.18 25.69 -2.01
N GLU A 454 -25.98 24.64 -2.26
CA GLU A 454 -25.49 23.26 -2.37
C GLU A 454 -24.46 23.11 -3.50
N LYS A 455 -24.75 23.68 -4.68
CA LYS A 455 -23.83 23.74 -5.82
C LYS A 455 -22.54 24.49 -5.47
N GLN A 456 -22.60 25.64 -4.78
CA GLN A 456 -21.42 26.39 -4.36
C GLN A 456 -20.57 25.60 -3.34
N ARG A 457 -21.20 24.89 -2.40
CA ARG A 457 -20.54 23.99 -1.45
C ARG A 457 -19.85 22.82 -2.18
N MET A 458 -20.56 22.15 -3.09
CA MET A 458 -20.01 21.06 -3.91
C MET A 458 -18.85 21.53 -4.81
N ALA A 459 -18.92 22.74 -5.36
CA ALA A 459 -17.82 23.33 -6.14
C ALA A 459 -16.58 23.63 -5.28
N ALA A 460 -16.76 24.09 -4.03
CA ALA A 460 -15.67 24.29 -3.08
C ALA A 460 -15.04 22.96 -2.61
N GLU A 461 -15.86 21.91 -2.43
CA GLU A 461 -15.39 20.55 -2.16
C GLU A 461 -14.63 19.96 -3.35
N LEU A 462 -15.12 20.16 -4.58
CA LEU A 462 -14.45 19.76 -5.82
C LEU A 462 -13.07 20.43 -5.97
N SER A 463 -12.94 21.72 -5.67
CA SER A 463 -11.62 22.39 -5.65
C SER A 463 -10.70 21.71 -4.65
N ARG A 464 -11.11 21.58 -3.37
CA ARG A 464 -10.28 20.96 -2.32
C ARG A 464 -9.85 19.53 -2.64
N LEU A 465 -10.75 18.73 -3.23
CA LEU A 465 -10.44 17.37 -3.69
C LEU A 465 -9.49 17.37 -4.89
N HIS A 466 -9.63 18.34 -5.81
CA HIS A 466 -8.72 18.51 -6.94
C HIS A 466 -7.33 18.95 -6.47
N ASP A 467 -7.25 19.94 -5.59
CA ASP A 467 -6.01 20.45 -5.01
C ASP A 467 -5.27 19.34 -4.26
N ARG A 468 -5.96 18.59 -3.37
CA ARG A 468 -5.36 17.44 -2.67
C ARG A 468 -4.98 16.28 -3.61
N LEU A 469 -5.65 16.14 -4.75
CA LEU A 469 -5.24 15.21 -5.81
C LEU A 469 -4.01 15.71 -6.58
N GLN A 470 -3.79 17.02 -6.73
CA GLN A 470 -2.53 17.55 -7.28
C GLN A 470 -1.38 17.28 -6.29
N ASP A 471 -1.56 17.59 -5.00
CA ASP A 471 -0.58 17.28 -3.94
C ASP A 471 -0.19 15.79 -3.96
N MET A 472 -1.17 14.89 -3.88
CA MET A 472 -0.95 13.44 -3.86
C MET A 472 -0.31 12.92 -5.16
N ASN A 473 -0.52 13.59 -6.30
CA ASN A 473 0.19 13.26 -7.54
C ASN A 473 1.64 13.73 -7.53
N ALA A 474 1.95 14.88 -6.92
CA ALA A 474 3.32 15.36 -6.73
C ALA A 474 4.07 14.49 -5.71
N GLU A 475 3.44 14.17 -4.57
CA GLU A 475 3.93 13.19 -3.58
C GLU A 475 4.31 11.86 -4.29
N LEU A 476 3.39 11.29 -5.08
CA LEU A 476 3.63 10.08 -5.87
C LEU A 476 4.76 10.21 -6.92
N GLN A 477 4.95 11.37 -7.53
CA GLN A 477 6.06 11.62 -8.46
C GLN A 477 7.40 11.66 -7.73
N GLU A 478 7.49 12.38 -6.60
CA GLU A 478 8.71 12.36 -5.78
C GLU A 478 9.04 10.95 -5.28
N HIS A 479 8.03 10.16 -4.89
CA HIS A 479 8.25 8.80 -4.45
C HIS A 479 8.64 7.84 -5.59
N ALA A 480 8.11 8.01 -6.81
CA ALA A 480 8.60 7.28 -7.99
C ALA A 480 10.05 7.65 -8.35
N GLU A 481 10.43 8.93 -8.27
CA GLU A 481 11.83 9.34 -8.45
C GLU A 481 12.75 8.79 -7.35
N ARG A 482 12.26 8.71 -6.10
CA ARG A 482 13.00 8.08 -4.99
C ARG A 482 13.20 6.58 -5.22
N GLU A 483 12.17 5.87 -5.70
CA GLU A 483 12.25 4.46 -6.12
C GLU A 483 13.28 4.26 -7.24
N GLU A 484 13.23 5.06 -8.31
CA GLU A 484 14.17 4.95 -9.43
C GLU A 484 15.61 5.22 -8.99
N ARG A 485 15.86 6.29 -8.21
CA ARG A 485 17.19 6.61 -7.68
C ARG A 485 17.72 5.50 -6.77
N LEU A 486 16.86 4.87 -5.94
CA LEU A 486 17.25 3.73 -5.10
C LEU A 486 17.53 2.48 -5.93
N ALA A 487 16.77 2.23 -7.00
CA ALA A 487 17.02 1.13 -7.94
C ALA A 487 18.33 1.30 -8.70
N GLN A 488 18.62 2.49 -9.24
CA GLN A 488 19.89 2.83 -9.89
C GLN A 488 21.09 2.68 -8.94
N LEU A 489 20.97 3.16 -7.69
CA LEU A 489 22.00 3.00 -6.66
C LEU A 489 22.22 1.52 -6.30
N ARG A 490 21.15 0.71 -6.26
CA ARG A 490 21.24 -0.73 -6.03
C ARG A 490 21.89 -1.46 -7.20
N GLU A 491 21.52 -1.18 -8.44
CA GLU A 491 22.14 -1.78 -9.63
C GLU A 491 23.65 -1.44 -9.70
N ALA A 492 24.02 -0.20 -9.35
CA ALA A 492 25.42 0.20 -9.23
C ALA A 492 26.17 -0.48 -8.07
N ALA A 493 25.48 -0.83 -6.98
CA ALA A 493 26.06 -1.63 -5.90
C ALA A 493 26.21 -3.11 -6.28
N GLU A 494 25.22 -3.69 -6.98
CA GLU A 494 25.27 -5.08 -7.48
C GLU A 494 26.38 -5.28 -8.51
N LYS A 495 26.62 -4.31 -9.41
CA LYS A 495 27.78 -4.32 -10.32
C LYS A 495 29.11 -4.27 -9.58
N ARG A 496 29.25 -3.42 -8.55
CA ARG A 496 30.45 -3.39 -7.70
C ARG A 496 30.65 -4.68 -6.90
N GLU A 497 29.56 -5.32 -6.47
CA GLU A 497 29.63 -6.63 -5.83
C GLU A 497 30.13 -7.69 -6.80
N GLN A 498 29.70 -7.66 -8.07
CA GLN A 498 30.23 -8.52 -9.14
C GLN A 498 31.72 -8.25 -9.42
N GLU A 499 32.12 -6.98 -9.59
CA GLU A 499 33.52 -6.58 -9.78
C GLU A 499 34.43 -7.03 -8.62
N LEU A 500 33.93 -6.99 -7.37
CA LEU A 500 34.64 -7.49 -6.19
C LEU A 500 34.67 -9.03 -6.12
N MET A 501 33.60 -9.72 -6.50
CA MET A 501 33.55 -11.18 -6.60
C MET A 501 34.53 -11.71 -7.65
N GLU A 502 34.63 -11.06 -8.81
CA GLU A 502 35.59 -11.39 -9.87
C GLU A 502 37.04 -11.16 -9.39
N GLN A 503 37.31 -10.03 -8.73
CA GLN A 503 38.63 -9.75 -8.15
C GLN A 503 39.00 -10.75 -7.05
N TRP A 504 38.06 -11.10 -6.16
CA TRP A 504 38.26 -12.09 -5.10
C TRP A 504 38.54 -13.48 -5.68
N ALA A 505 37.73 -13.94 -6.65
CA ALA A 505 37.96 -15.20 -7.35
C ALA A 505 39.29 -15.23 -8.12
N SER A 506 39.72 -14.11 -8.70
CA SER A 506 41.03 -14.01 -9.34
C SER A 506 42.18 -14.14 -8.31
N ALA A 507 42.03 -13.53 -7.13
CA ALA A 507 43.03 -13.59 -6.07
C ALA A 507 43.08 -14.98 -5.37
N GLU A 508 41.95 -15.67 -5.24
CA GLU A 508 41.91 -17.07 -4.84
C GLU A 508 42.60 -17.96 -5.88
N GLY A 509 42.32 -17.76 -7.17
CA GLY A 509 42.97 -18.49 -8.27
C GLY A 509 44.49 -18.27 -8.33
N GLU A 510 44.95 -17.04 -8.10
CA GLU A 510 46.38 -16.70 -7.92
C GLU A 510 46.99 -17.50 -6.75
N LEU A 511 46.30 -17.56 -5.60
CA LEU A 511 46.78 -18.25 -4.41
C LEU A 511 46.80 -19.77 -4.56
N GLU A 512 45.78 -20.37 -5.18
CA GLU A 512 45.73 -21.81 -5.46
C GLU A 512 46.79 -22.22 -6.50
N ALA A 513 47.07 -21.37 -7.49
CA ALA A 513 48.17 -21.56 -8.43
C ALA A 513 49.56 -21.43 -7.77
N LEU A 514 49.70 -20.68 -6.67
CA LEU A 514 50.91 -20.66 -5.85
C LEU A 514 51.05 -21.96 -5.02
N ARG A 515 49.97 -22.41 -4.36
CA ARG A 515 49.93 -23.70 -3.64
C ARG A 515 50.27 -24.89 -4.54
N GLY A 516 49.79 -24.89 -5.80
CA GLY A 516 50.11 -25.93 -6.77
C GLY A 516 51.61 -26.02 -7.06
N LYS A 517 52.30 -24.88 -7.18
CA LYS A 517 53.76 -24.80 -7.34
C LYS A 517 54.49 -25.20 -6.06
N GLU A 518 54.02 -24.74 -4.91
CA GLU A 518 54.56 -25.10 -3.59
C GLU A 518 54.58 -26.63 -3.41
N ALA A 519 53.46 -27.30 -3.72
CA ALA A 519 53.35 -28.76 -3.69
C ALA A 519 54.26 -29.46 -4.71
N GLU A 520 54.47 -28.89 -5.90
CA GLU A 520 55.39 -29.45 -6.91
C GLU A 520 56.86 -29.32 -6.48
N LEU A 521 57.27 -28.18 -5.91
CA LEU A 521 58.61 -27.97 -5.36
C LEU A 521 58.88 -28.89 -4.15
N LEU A 522 57.89 -29.10 -3.28
CA LEU A 522 57.97 -30.05 -2.17
C LEU A 522 58.10 -31.50 -2.66
N ARG A 523 57.44 -31.87 -3.77
CA ARG A 523 57.58 -33.22 -4.37
C ARG A 523 58.98 -33.44 -4.96
N GLN A 524 59.55 -32.42 -5.61
CA GLN A 524 60.93 -32.47 -6.12
C GLN A 524 61.95 -32.61 -4.97
N LEU A 525 61.71 -31.93 -3.84
CA LEU A 525 62.55 -32.07 -2.65
C LEU A 525 62.53 -33.49 -2.07
N ASP A 526 61.36 -34.13 -2.00
CA ASP A 526 61.20 -35.52 -1.52
C ASP A 526 61.85 -36.55 -2.48
N GLU A 527 61.63 -36.42 -3.78
CA GLU A 527 62.29 -37.25 -4.82
C GLU A 527 63.82 -37.21 -4.68
N TRP A 528 64.39 -36.01 -4.54
CA TRP A 528 65.83 -35.80 -4.37
C TRP A 528 66.37 -36.30 -3.01
N GLN A 529 65.58 -36.23 -1.94
CA GLN A 529 65.96 -36.84 -0.65
C GLN A 529 66.02 -38.37 -0.75
N GLN A 530 65.08 -38.99 -1.47
CA GLN A 530 65.06 -40.44 -1.70
C GLN A 530 66.24 -40.90 -2.56
N GLU A 531 66.62 -40.16 -3.61
CA GLU A 531 67.83 -40.42 -4.40
C GLU A 531 69.10 -40.36 -3.53
N SER A 532 69.21 -39.37 -2.63
CA SER A 532 70.33 -39.24 -1.68
C SER A 532 70.41 -40.39 -0.67
N ALA A 533 69.26 -40.91 -0.22
CA ALA A 533 69.18 -42.07 0.64
C ALA A 533 69.66 -43.33 -0.10
N ALA A 534 69.15 -43.59 -1.31
CA ALA A 534 69.55 -44.72 -2.14
C ALA A 534 71.05 -44.67 -2.55
N GLY A 535 71.62 -43.48 -2.75
CA GLY A 535 73.07 -43.31 -2.88
C GLY A 535 73.83 -43.70 -1.61
N SER A 536 73.32 -43.29 -0.45
CA SER A 536 73.95 -43.60 0.85
C SER A 536 73.94 -45.10 1.16
N GLU A 537 72.86 -45.80 0.81
CA GLU A 537 72.74 -47.26 0.97
C GLU A 537 73.72 -48.03 0.06
N ARG A 538 73.90 -47.62 -1.21
CA ARG A 538 74.90 -48.21 -2.12
C ARG A 538 76.32 -48.15 -1.53
N VAL A 539 76.68 -47.01 -0.95
CA VAL A 539 77.99 -46.82 -0.30
C VAL A 539 78.14 -47.72 0.93
N ILE A 540 77.09 -47.90 1.74
CA ILE A 540 77.11 -48.83 2.89
C ILE A 540 77.33 -50.27 2.41
N GLN A 541 76.60 -50.72 1.38
CA GLN A 541 76.74 -52.06 0.80
C GLN A 541 78.17 -52.32 0.32
N LEU A 542 78.70 -51.46 -0.56
CA LEU A 542 80.08 -51.58 -1.07
C LEU A 542 81.15 -51.53 0.03
N SER A 543 80.91 -50.79 1.12
CA SER A 543 81.83 -50.77 2.26
C SER A 543 81.82 -52.09 3.06
N GLY A 544 80.68 -52.79 3.12
CA GLY A 544 80.55 -54.10 3.75
C GLY A 544 81.18 -55.21 2.89
N ASP A 545 80.97 -55.18 1.57
CA ASP A 545 81.59 -56.13 0.63
C ASP A 545 83.13 -56.00 0.66
N TYR A 546 83.64 -54.77 0.75
CA TYR A 546 85.08 -54.50 0.89
C TYR A 546 85.67 -55.07 2.19
N GLN A 547 84.95 -54.99 3.31
CA GLN A 547 85.39 -55.58 4.58
C GLN A 547 85.45 -57.10 4.51
N GLN A 548 84.46 -57.75 3.90
CA GLN A 548 84.44 -59.21 3.71
C GLN A 548 85.62 -59.68 2.84
N LEU A 549 85.91 -58.97 1.74
CA LEU A 549 87.01 -59.30 0.83
C LEU A 549 88.40 -59.12 1.50
N GLU A 550 88.56 -58.10 2.36
CA GLU A 550 89.79 -57.92 3.15
C GLU A 550 89.95 -59.03 4.19
N GLU A 551 88.87 -59.50 4.85
CA GLU A 551 88.93 -60.68 5.73
C GLU A 551 89.33 -61.95 4.98
N GLU A 552 88.75 -62.23 3.81
CA GLU A 552 89.13 -63.39 2.98
C GLU A 552 90.61 -63.35 2.57
N LYS A 553 91.09 -62.18 2.14
CA LYS A 553 92.49 -61.94 1.79
C LYS A 553 93.42 -62.16 2.99
N GLN A 554 93.07 -61.65 4.18
CA GLN A 554 93.91 -61.82 5.38
C GLN A 554 94.03 -63.29 5.79
N ARG A 555 92.94 -64.07 5.71
CA ARG A 555 92.95 -65.52 5.99
C ARG A 555 93.89 -66.26 5.03
N LEU A 556 93.73 -66.06 3.72
CA LEU A 556 94.56 -66.68 2.69
C LEU A 556 96.04 -66.24 2.75
N ALA A 557 96.32 -65.02 3.21
CA ALA A 557 97.70 -64.54 3.41
C ALA A 557 98.40 -65.21 4.60
N GLU A 558 97.67 -65.48 5.68
CA GLU A 558 98.20 -66.21 6.84
C GLU A 558 98.36 -67.71 6.55
N GLU A 559 97.44 -68.32 5.80
CA GLU A 559 97.58 -69.70 5.29
C GLU A 559 98.84 -69.83 4.41
N LEU A 560 99.01 -68.95 3.41
CA LEU A 560 100.20 -68.93 2.55
C LEU A 560 101.50 -68.70 3.31
N ARG A 561 101.47 -67.83 4.33
CA ARG A 561 102.61 -67.58 5.19
C ARG A 561 103.03 -68.85 5.91
N GLN A 562 102.08 -69.56 6.51
CA GLN A 562 102.35 -70.81 7.22
C GLN A 562 102.95 -71.87 6.28
N ILE A 563 102.38 -72.08 5.09
CA ILE A 563 102.92 -73.06 4.12
C ILE A 563 104.31 -72.63 3.61
N SER A 564 104.57 -71.31 3.46
CA SER A 564 105.89 -70.79 3.09
C SER A 564 106.94 -71.00 4.18
N GLU A 565 106.60 -70.76 5.45
CA GLU A 565 107.50 -71.01 6.59
C GLU A 565 107.88 -72.50 6.69
N HIS A 566 106.95 -73.43 6.44
CA HIS A 566 107.26 -74.87 6.34
C HIS A 566 108.19 -75.21 5.17
N TYR A 567 107.91 -74.66 3.97
CA TYR A 567 108.75 -74.89 2.78
C TYR A 567 110.18 -74.36 2.97
N GLU A 568 110.37 -73.22 3.66
CA GLU A 568 111.71 -72.68 3.94
C GLU A 568 112.55 -73.61 4.83
N ILE A 569 111.94 -74.23 5.85
CA ILE A 569 112.58 -75.20 6.76
C ILE A 569 113.06 -76.42 5.95
N ILE A 570 112.16 -77.11 5.25
CA ILE A 570 112.48 -78.33 4.46
C ILE A 570 113.52 -78.00 3.37
N SER A 571 113.41 -76.82 2.74
CA SER A 571 114.40 -76.31 1.78
C SER A 571 115.77 -76.05 2.40
N HIS A 572 115.84 -75.64 3.68
CA HIS A 572 117.11 -75.46 4.39
C HIS A 572 117.74 -76.81 4.76
N GLU A 573 116.97 -77.75 5.30
CA GLU A 573 117.41 -79.11 5.64
C GLU A 573 117.98 -79.84 4.42
N TYR A 574 117.28 -79.80 3.28
CA TYR A 574 117.76 -80.36 2.02
C TYR A 574 119.06 -79.69 1.52
N ARG A 575 119.22 -78.38 1.73
CA ARG A 575 120.45 -77.65 1.37
C ARG A 575 121.62 -78.01 2.28
N LEU A 576 121.41 -78.12 3.59
CA LEU A 576 122.44 -78.54 4.55
C LEU A 576 122.96 -79.93 4.18
N LEU A 577 122.08 -80.90 3.98
CA LEU A 577 122.47 -82.26 3.60
C LEU A 577 123.16 -82.32 2.22
N LYS A 578 122.80 -81.47 1.27
CA LYS A 578 123.53 -81.37 0.00
C LYS A 578 124.98 -80.93 0.23
N VAL A 579 125.21 -79.95 1.10
CA VAL A 579 126.55 -79.48 1.48
C VAL A 579 127.31 -80.54 2.29
N GLU A 580 126.65 -81.27 3.20
CA GLU A 580 127.22 -82.43 3.88
C GLU A 580 127.74 -83.47 2.86
N ARG A 581 126.90 -83.85 1.88
CA ARG A 581 127.27 -84.80 0.82
C ARG A 581 128.35 -84.28 -0.14
N GLU A 582 128.49 -82.98 -0.31
CA GLU A 582 129.58 -82.37 -1.09
C GLU A 582 130.89 -82.34 -0.28
N ALA A 583 130.84 -82.08 1.03
CA ALA A 583 131.98 -82.20 1.93
C ALA A 583 132.43 -83.66 2.13
N GLU A 584 131.50 -84.63 2.19
CA GLU A 584 131.80 -86.07 2.18
C GLU A 584 132.54 -86.50 0.91
N ARG A 585 132.23 -85.88 -0.24
CA ARG A 585 132.95 -86.10 -1.51
C ARG A 585 134.32 -85.46 -1.51
N GLU A 586 134.44 -84.18 -1.15
CA GLU A 586 135.76 -83.53 -1.06
C GLU A 586 136.70 -84.25 -0.09
N THR A 587 136.19 -84.75 1.04
CA THR A 587 137.01 -85.52 2.00
C THR A 587 137.33 -86.94 1.53
N PHE A 588 136.53 -87.53 0.65
CA PHE A 588 136.86 -88.77 -0.06
C PHE A 588 137.94 -88.53 -1.13
N GLU A 589 137.77 -87.51 -1.98
CA GLU A 589 138.72 -87.14 -3.05
C GLU A 589 140.11 -86.78 -2.48
N ARG A 590 140.17 -86.01 -1.40
CA ARG A 590 141.44 -85.72 -0.70
C ARG A 590 142.14 -86.99 -0.17
N ARG A 591 141.37 -87.98 0.31
CA ARG A 591 141.93 -89.28 0.73
C ARG A 591 142.44 -90.11 -0.44
N GLU A 592 141.78 -90.07 -1.60
CA GLU A 592 142.33 -90.68 -2.83
C GLU A 592 143.64 -90.01 -3.26
N GLU A 593 143.73 -88.68 -3.19
CA GLU A 593 144.98 -87.97 -3.50
C GLU A 593 146.13 -88.33 -2.55
N GLU A 594 145.87 -88.38 -1.23
CA GLU A 594 146.84 -88.82 -0.23
C GLU A 594 147.28 -90.28 -0.48
N HIS A 595 146.33 -91.17 -0.78
CA HIS A 595 146.61 -92.57 -1.05
C HIS A 595 147.39 -92.78 -2.38
N ARG A 596 147.17 -91.91 -3.38
CA ARG A 596 147.93 -91.90 -4.64
C ARG A 596 149.37 -91.45 -4.42
N ARG A 597 149.60 -90.38 -3.65
CA ARG A 597 150.95 -89.93 -3.27
C ARG A 597 151.72 -91.02 -2.51
N LEU A 598 151.06 -91.69 -1.56
CA LEU A 598 151.65 -92.82 -0.84
C LEU A 598 152.03 -94.00 -1.76
N GLN A 599 151.25 -94.27 -2.82
CA GLN A 599 151.61 -95.26 -3.84
C GLN A 599 152.81 -94.80 -4.70
N GLU A 600 152.86 -93.52 -5.11
CA GLU A 600 153.98 -92.96 -5.87
C GLU A 600 155.29 -92.97 -5.06
N ASP A 601 155.24 -92.62 -3.78
CA ASP A 601 156.41 -92.63 -2.90
C ASP A 601 156.85 -94.06 -2.53
N TYR A 602 155.92 -95.00 -2.36
CA TYR A 602 156.24 -96.42 -2.22
C TYR A 602 156.93 -96.98 -3.48
N ALA A 603 156.45 -96.60 -4.67
CA ALA A 603 157.06 -97.02 -5.94
C ALA A 603 158.49 -96.47 -6.11
N LYS A 604 158.76 -95.22 -5.71
CA LYS A 604 160.13 -94.64 -5.70
C LYS A 604 161.05 -95.44 -4.78
N LEU A 605 160.59 -95.73 -3.56
CA LEU A 605 161.35 -96.50 -2.58
C LEU A 605 161.62 -97.94 -3.06
N GLN A 606 160.70 -98.52 -3.84
CA GLN A 606 160.89 -99.82 -4.49
C GLN A 606 161.93 -99.77 -5.62
N THR A 607 161.99 -98.69 -6.42
CA THR A 607 163.07 -98.51 -7.40
C THR A 607 164.43 -98.32 -6.73
N GLU A 608 164.53 -97.48 -5.70
CA GLU A 608 165.78 -97.30 -4.93
C GLU A 608 166.25 -98.63 -4.31
N PHE A 609 165.33 -99.43 -3.76
CA PHE A 609 165.65 -100.75 -3.20
C PHE A 609 166.18 -101.74 -4.27
N ASN A 610 165.67 -101.67 -5.50
CA ASN A 610 166.17 -102.49 -6.60
C ASN A 610 167.57 -102.05 -7.07
N GLU A 611 167.83 -100.74 -7.18
CA GLU A 611 169.16 -100.20 -7.54
C GLU A 611 170.23 -100.59 -6.50
N TRP A 612 169.86 -100.66 -5.21
CA TRP A 612 170.73 -101.16 -4.14
C TRP A 612 171.03 -102.66 -4.24
N ILE A 613 170.19 -103.46 -4.92
CA ILE A 613 170.47 -104.88 -5.19
C ILE A 613 171.43 -105.04 -6.37
N GLU A 614 171.25 -104.30 -7.47
CA GLU A 614 172.19 -104.33 -8.61
C GLU A 614 173.62 -103.91 -8.19
N LEU A 615 173.74 -102.95 -7.26
CA LEU A 615 175.03 -102.53 -6.69
C LEU A 615 175.74 -103.61 -5.87
N ILE A 616 175.01 -104.59 -5.30
CA ILE A 616 175.60 -105.67 -4.50
C ILE A 616 176.09 -106.83 -5.39
N GLU A 617 175.50 -107.04 -6.57
CA GLU A 617 175.92 -108.10 -7.49
C GLU A 617 177.19 -107.78 -8.30
N GLN A 618 177.57 -106.51 -8.44
CA GLN A 618 178.80 -106.13 -9.16
C GLN A 618 180.10 -106.33 -8.34
N ASP A 619 180.02 -106.40 -7.01
CA ASP A 619 181.18 -106.44 -6.10
C ASP A 619 181.71 -107.87 -5.82
N GLN A 620 181.39 -108.84 -6.69
CA GLN A 620 181.84 -110.25 -6.59
C GLN A 620 182.52 -110.77 -7.88
N SER A 621 183.42 -109.98 -8.49
CA SER A 621 184.28 -110.36 -9.62
C SER A 621 185.76 -110.03 -9.37
#